data_AF-A0A7J7IB32-F1
#
_entry.id   AF-A0A7J7IB32-F1
#
_cell.length_a   1.000
_cell.length_b   1.000
_cell.length_c   1.000
_cell.angle_alpha   90.00
_cell.angle_beta   90.00
_cell.angle_gamma   90.00
#
_symmetry.space_group_name_H-M   'P 1'
#
loop_
_entity.id
_entity.type
_entity.pdbx_description
1 polymer ?
#
loop_
_entity_poly.entity_id
_entity_poly.type
_entity_poly.pdbx_seq_one_letter_code
_entity_poly.pdbx_strand_id
1 'polypeptide(L)'
;MYDMDMRTGFEEAHKICCGHHERGVSIWCGNKGIINGTEIYSGSCPDPSTIISWDGVHYTEAANFWVANHILNGSLSDPPISITQQPY
;
A
#
# COMPACT_ATOMS: atom_id res chain seq x y z
N MET A 1 13.98 -12.32 8.40
CA MET A 1 14.66 -11.83 7.19
C MET A 1 13.61 -11.04 6.46
N TYR A 2 13.73 -9.72 6.42
CA TYR A 2 12.76 -8.87 5.72
C TYR A 2 13.16 -8.84 4.26
N ASP A 3 12.34 -9.47 3.42
CA ASP A 3 12.50 -9.44 1.97
C ASP A 3 11.94 -8.11 1.46
N MET A 4 12.79 -7.08 1.40
CA MET A 4 12.48 -5.84 0.68
C MET A 4 12.47 -6.15 -0.82
N ASP A 5 11.39 -5.79 -1.53
CA ASP A 5 11.42 -5.82 -2.99
C ASP A 5 12.19 -4.58 -3.49
N MET A 6 13.52 -4.76 -3.56
CA MET A 6 14.47 -3.71 -3.95
C MET A 6 14.19 -3.10 -5.33
N ARG A 7 13.31 -3.70 -6.15
CA ARG A 7 12.95 -3.16 -7.47
C ARG A 7 11.98 -1.98 -7.39
N THR A 8 11.17 -1.90 -6.33
CA THR A 8 10.15 -0.86 -6.16
C THR A 8 10.36 0.00 -4.92
N GLY A 9 11.20 -0.44 -3.99
CA GLY A 9 11.49 0.28 -2.75
C GLY A 9 10.46 0.04 -1.64
N PHE A 10 9.54 -0.91 -1.82
CA PHE A 10 8.56 -1.31 -0.82
C PHE A 10 8.97 -2.60 -0.08
N GLU A 11 8.50 -2.74 1.15
CA GLU A 11 8.54 -3.97 1.94
C GLU A 11 7.58 -5.04 1.37
N GLU A 12 7.39 -6.11 2.14
CA GLU A 12 6.52 -7.26 1.86
C GLU A 12 5.13 -6.87 1.33
N ALA A 13 4.79 -7.34 0.12
CA ALA A 13 3.56 -7.00 -0.59
C ALA A 13 2.24 -7.37 0.13
N HIS A 14 2.30 -8.28 1.10
CA HIS A 14 1.12 -8.79 1.83
C HIS A 14 0.87 -8.08 3.17
N LYS A 15 1.72 -7.13 3.55
CA LYS A 15 1.58 -6.35 4.78
C LYS A 15 0.66 -5.14 4.54
N ILE A 16 -0.26 -4.90 5.48
CA ILE A 16 -1.07 -3.68 5.53
C ILE A 16 -0.48 -2.69 6.52
N CYS A 17 -0.66 -1.39 6.28
CA CYS A 17 -0.17 -0.36 7.20
C CYS A 17 -1.18 -0.02 8.30
N CYS A 18 -2.47 0.04 8.00
CA CYS A 18 -3.52 0.49 8.92
C CYS A 18 -4.66 -0.50 8.98
N GLY A 19 -5.22 -0.70 10.18
CA GLY A 19 -6.25 -1.72 10.39
C GLY A 19 -5.68 -3.03 10.93
N HIS A 20 -6.58 -3.94 11.26
CA HIS A 20 -6.26 -5.30 11.69
C HIS A 20 -7.22 -6.27 11.01
N HIS A 21 -6.69 -7.13 10.14
CA HIS A 21 -7.46 -8.06 9.32
C HIS A 21 -6.88 -9.48 9.40
N GLU A 22 -6.68 -9.99 10.63
CA GLU A 22 -6.11 -11.32 10.87
C GLU A 22 -7.12 -12.26 11.56
N ARG A 23 -6.98 -13.56 11.29
CA ARG A 23 -7.70 -14.64 12.01
C ARG A 23 -9.22 -14.45 12.07
N GLY A 24 -9.81 -13.88 11.02
CA GLY A 24 -11.25 -13.64 10.92
C GLY A 24 -11.76 -12.42 11.70
N VAL A 25 -10.86 -11.65 12.32
CA VAL A 25 -11.18 -10.37 12.98
C VAL A 25 -10.81 -9.24 12.03
N SER A 26 -11.74 -8.33 11.80
CA SER A 26 -11.52 -7.12 11.00
C SER A 26 -11.86 -5.87 11.81
N ILE A 27 -10.84 -5.07 12.09
CA ILE A 27 -10.97 -3.76 12.72
C ILE A 27 -10.40 -2.76 11.73
N TRP A 28 -11.27 -1.93 11.17
CA TRP A 28 -10.88 -0.95 10.16
C TRP A 28 -9.99 0.13 10.76
N CYS A 29 -9.09 0.66 9.93
CA CYS A 29 -8.21 1.77 10.25
C CYS A 29 -8.94 2.90 11.00
N GLY A 30 -8.35 3.37 12.11
CA GLY A 30 -8.90 4.44 12.94
C GLY A 30 -10.01 4.01 13.90
N ASN A 31 -10.37 2.73 13.95
CA ASN A 31 -11.37 2.21 14.88
C ASN A 31 -10.74 1.48 16.07
N LYS A 32 -11.54 1.32 17.11
CA LYS A 32 -11.25 0.41 18.22
C LYS A 32 -11.98 -0.91 18.00
N GLY A 33 -11.39 -1.99 18.49
CA GLY A 33 -12.03 -3.30 18.50
C GLY A 33 -11.40 -4.22 19.53
N ILE A 34 -12.03 -5.36 19.76
CA ILE A 34 -11.59 -6.32 20.78
C ILE A 34 -10.87 -7.48 20.09
N ILE A 35 -9.63 -7.75 20.51
CA ILE A 35 -8.86 -8.93 20.14
C ILE A 35 -8.54 -9.70 21.41
N ASN A 36 -8.93 -10.97 21.48
CA ASN A 36 -8.70 -11.84 22.65
C ASN A 36 -9.11 -11.19 23.99
N GLY A 37 -10.26 -10.49 24.00
CA GLY A 37 -10.79 -9.80 25.19
C GLY A 37 -10.12 -8.46 25.53
N THR A 38 -9.13 -8.01 24.74
CA THR A 38 -8.45 -6.72 24.93
C THR A 38 -8.92 -5.71 23.89
N GLU A 39 -9.36 -4.52 24.32
CA GLU A 39 -9.63 -3.41 23.39
C GLU A 39 -8.30 -2.88 22.85
N ILE A 40 -8.20 -2.81 21.52
CA ILE A 40 -7.06 -2.23 20.81
C ILE A 40 -7.53 -1.08 19.92
N TYR A 41 -6.64 -0.13 19.68
CA TYR A 41 -6.81 0.87 18.64
C TYR A 41 -6.07 0.42 17.37
N SER A 42 -6.78 0.35 16.26
CA SER A 42 -6.24 -0.10 14.97
C SER A 42 -5.77 1.11 14.15
N GLY A 43 -4.59 1.61 14.51
CA GLY A 43 -3.95 2.76 13.86
C GLY A 43 -3.06 2.38 12.67
N SER A 44 -2.33 3.36 12.17
CA SER A 44 -1.36 3.18 11.09
C SER A 44 -0.04 2.61 11.61
N CYS A 45 0.71 2.01 10.71
CA CYS A 45 2.08 1.59 10.90
C CYS A 45 3.00 2.81 11.08
N PRO A 46 4.22 2.63 11.63
CA PRO A 46 5.13 3.75 11.89
C PRO A 46 5.63 4.47 10.63
N ASP A 47 5.80 3.73 9.53
CA ASP A 47 6.28 4.28 8.26
C ASP A 47 5.42 3.75 7.09
N PRO A 48 4.39 4.49 6.68
CA PRO A 48 3.57 4.13 5.52
C PRO A 48 4.31 4.23 4.18
N SER A 49 5.49 4.87 4.12
CA SER A 49 6.21 5.10 2.86
C SER A 49 6.86 3.85 2.29
N THR A 50 7.07 2.83 3.13
CA THR A 50 7.65 1.55 2.75
C THR A 50 6.60 0.46 2.50
N ILE A 51 5.31 0.74 2.68
CA ILE A 51 4.23 -0.26 2.57
C ILE A 51 3.40 -0.02 1.31
N ILE A 52 3.03 -1.08 0.60
CA ILE A 52 2.16 -0.99 -0.59
C ILE A 52 0.70 -0.76 -0.19
N SER A 53 0.19 -1.59 0.72
CA SER A 53 -1.22 -1.60 1.10
C SER A 53 -1.48 -0.75 2.35
N TRP A 54 -2.43 0.18 2.25
CA TRP A 54 -2.90 0.93 3.41
C TRP A 54 -3.70 0.01 4.34
N ASP A 55 -4.84 -0.52 3.90
CA ASP A 55 -5.79 -1.26 4.75
C ASP A 55 -6.21 -2.62 4.19
N GLY A 56 -5.52 -3.10 3.15
CA GLY A 56 -5.90 -4.31 2.41
C GLY A 56 -6.81 -4.04 1.22
N VAL A 57 -7.30 -2.81 1.04
CA VAL A 57 -8.15 -2.40 -0.10
C VAL A 57 -7.52 -1.24 -0.87
N HIS A 58 -6.96 -0.26 -0.16
CA HIS A 58 -6.37 0.94 -0.74
C HIS A 58 -4.84 0.88 -0.74
N TYR A 59 -4.21 1.53 -1.73
CA TYR A 59 -2.77 1.78 -1.70
C TYR A 59 -2.42 2.89 -0.70
N THR A 60 -1.21 2.81 -0.15
CA THR A 60 -0.60 3.95 0.55
C THR A 60 -0.35 5.10 -0.42
N GLU A 61 -0.10 6.29 0.13
CA GLU A 61 0.31 7.45 -0.68
C GLU A 61 1.57 7.14 -1.50
N ALA A 62 2.59 6.51 -0.90
CA ALA A 62 3.83 6.17 -1.59
C ALA A 62 3.59 5.22 -2.77
N ALA A 63 2.75 4.19 -2.60
CA ALA A 63 2.39 3.28 -3.67
C ALA A 63 1.56 3.98 -4.77
N ASN A 64 0.64 4.87 -4.41
CA ASN A 64 -0.08 5.69 -5.39
C ASN A 64 0.85 6.60 -6.19
N PHE A 65 1.83 7.25 -5.54
CA PHE A 65 2.86 8.04 -6.24
C PHE A 65 3.68 7.18 -7.20
N TRP A 66 4.08 5.97 -6.77
CA TRP A 66 4.83 5.05 -7.62
C TRP A 66 4.03 4.70 -8.88
N VAL A 67 2.76 4.29 -8.73
CA VAL A 67 1.88 3.94 -9.86
C VAL A 67 1.65 5.15 -10.78
N ALA A 68 1.30 6.31 -10.21
CA ALA A 68 1.06 7.52 -10.99
C ALA A 68 2.28 7.93 -11.82
N ASN A 69 3.50 7.87 -11.24
CA ASN A 69 4.73 8.19 -11.97
C ASN A 69 4.98 7.23 -13.14
N HIS A 70 4.68 5.94 -12.98
CA HIS A 70 4.85 4.93 -14.04
C HIS A 70 3.78 5.03 -15.13
N ILE A 71 2.59 5.55 -14.80
CA ILE A 71 1.59 5.92 -15.81
C ILE A 71 2.09 7.15 -16.59
N LEU A 72 2.49 8.21 -15.89
CA LEU A 72 2.90 9.48 -16.51
C LEU A 72 4.11 9.31 -17.43
N ASN A 73 5.11 8.54 -17.02
CA ASN A 73 6.31 8.31 -17.82
C ASN A 73 6.14 7.25 -18.92
N GLY A 74 4.97 6.59 -18.98
CA GLY A 74 4.66 5.60 -20.02
C GLY A 74 5.17 4.19 -19.76
N SER A 75 5.84 3.91 -18.63
CA SER A 75 6.38 2.57 -18.34
C SER A 75 5.31 1.48 -18.23
N LEU A 76 4.06 1.88 -17.95
CA LEU A 76 2.88 0.98 -17.91
C LEU A 76 2.04 1.03 -19.20
N SER A 77 2.51 1.68 -20.26
CA SER A 77 1.84 1.73 -21.56
C SER A 77 2.44 0.72 -22.54
N ASP A 78 1.65 0.27 -23.52
CA ASP A 78 2.11 -0.54 -24.65
C ASP A 78 1.70 0.13 -25.98
N PRO A 79 2.63 0.72 -26.76
CA PRO A 79 4.08 0.80 -26.48
C PRO A 79 4.42 1.75 -25.31
N PRO A 80 5.60 1.62 -24.67
CA PRO A 80 6.02 2.51 -23.59
C PRO A 80 6.24 3.94 -24.10
N ILE A 81 5.23 4.79 -23.91
CA ILE A 81 5.24 6.18 -24.37
C ILE A 81 4.74 7.09 -23.25
N SER A 82 5.52 8.12 -22.93
CA SER A 82 5.14 9.13 -21.94
C SER A 82 3.83 9.81 -22.33
N ILE A 83 3.04 10.24 -21.34
CA ILE A 83 1.80 10.98 -21.59
C ILE A 83 2.03 12.25 -22.43
N THR A 84 3.22 12.86 -22.31
CA THR A 84 3.62 14.05 -23.08
C THR A 84 3.95 13.76 -24.54
N GLN A 85 4.13 12.49 -24.90
CA GLN A 85 4.53 12.02 -26.22
C GLN A 85 3.40 11.29 -26.94
N GLN A 86 2.24 11.11 -26.31
CA GLN A 86 1.12 10.41 -26.93
C GLN A 86 0.61 11.18 -28.16
N PRO A 87 0.57 10.54 -29.34
CA PRO A 87 -0.05 11.15 -30.52
C PRO A 87 -1.57 11.24 -30.30
N TYR A 88 -2.15 12.37 -30.68
CA TYR A 88 -3.60 12.62 -30.67
C TYR A 88 -4.34 11.78 -31.71
#